data_AF-A0A2P6QSS8-F1
#
_entry.id   AF-A0A2P6QSS8-F1
#
_cell.length_a   1.000
_cell.length_b   1.000
_cell.length_c   1.000
_cell.angle_alpha   90.00
_cell.angle_beta   90.00
_cell.angle_gamma   90.00
#
_symmetry.space_group_name_H-M   'P 1'
#
loop_
_entity.id
_entity.type
_entity.pdbx_description
1 polymer ?
#
loop_
_entity_poly.entity_id
_entity_poly.type
_entity_poly.pdbx_seq_one_letter_code
_entity_poly.pdbx_strand_id
1 'polypeptide(L)'
;MQVSLAEWAKICHQNGDLDQIIDQSLRGKISADCLNKFTEVAISCMHDDGTERSSMNDVVKELELALLLQQSAEGNTKCTDRNVETETSSSDHSCATNNSVKCISATIFSKINNPSGR
;
A
#
# COMPACT_ATOMS: atom_id res chain seq x y z
N MET A 1 21.56 -20.33 -17.44
CA MET A 1 21.37 -20.10 -15.99
C MET A 1 19.96 -19.56 -15.83
N GLN A 2 19.09 -20.25 -15.10
CA GLN A 2 17.70 -19.84 -14.90
C GLN A 2 17.62 -19.25 -13.49
N VAL A 3 17.25 -17.98 -13.37
CA VAL A 3 17.03 -17.33 -12.07
C VAL A 3 15.57 -17.51 -11.67
N SER A 4 15.31 -17.71 -10.37
CA SER A 4 13.94 -17.70 -9.87
C SER A 4 13.37 -16.29 -9.93
N LEU A 5 12.03 -16.17 -9.95
CA LEU A 5 11.38 -14.86 -9.92
C LEU A 5 11.76 -14.05 -8.67
N ALA A 6 11.88 -14.72 -7.51
CA ALA A 6 12.29 -14.09 -6.26
C ALA A 6 13.73 -13.54 -6.35
N GLU A 7 14.65 -14.31 -6.92
CA GLU A 7 16.03 -13.88 -7.10
C GLU A 7 16.13 -12.71 -8.08
N TRP A 8 15.37 -12.77 -9.19
CA TRP A 8 15.31 -11.68 -10.15
C TRP A 8 14.74 -10.39 -9.54
N ALA A 9 13.71 -10.50 -8.69
CA ALA A 9 13.15 -9.35 -7.97
C ALA A 9 14.16 -8.71 -7.00
N LYS A 10 14.96 -9.52 -6.27
CA LYS A 10 16.05 -9.02 -5.41
C LYS A 10 17.10 -8.26 -6.22
N ILE A 11 17.52 -8.80 -7.36
CA ILE A 11 18.48 -8.15 -8.27
C ILE A 11 17.93 -6.82 -8.80
N CYS A 12 16.67 -6.80 -9.25
CA CYS A 12 16.06 -5.58 -9.76
C CYS A 12 15.95 -4.50 -8.67
N HIS A 13 15.63 -4.88 -7.43
CA HIS A 13 15.64 -3.95 -6.31
C HIS A 13 17.02 -3.35 -6.04
N GLN A 14 18.08 -4.17 -6.02
CA GLN A 14 19.46 -3.71 -5.80
C GLN A 14 19.95 -2.77 -6.90
N ASN A 15 19.53 -2.99 -8.15
CA ASN A 15 19.92 -2.18 -9.29
C ASN A 15 19.05 -0.93 -9.49
N GLY A 16 17.94 -0.79 -8.75
CA GLY A 16 16.94 0.27 -8.98
C GLY A 16 16.08 0.06 -10.23
N ASP A 17 16.03 -1.17 -10.74
CA ASP A 17 15.38 -1.58 -11.99
C ASP A 17 13.95 -2.12 -11.79
N LEU A 18 13.23 -1.64 -10.76
CA LEU A 18 11.91 -2.16 -10.40
C LEU A 18 10.89 -2.05 -11.53
N ASP A 19 11.02 -1.06 -12.40
CA ASP A 19 10.14 -0.92 -13.58
C ASP A 19 10.16 -2.15 -14.48
N GLN A 20 11.27 -2.91 -14.52
CA GLN A 20 11.40 -4.11 -15.36
C GLN A 20 10.52 -5.26 -14.86
N ILE A 21 10.19 -5.30 -13.57
CA ILE A 21 9.41 -6.38 -12.95
C ILE A 21 7.93 -6.00 -12.74
N ILE A 22 7.58 -4.72 -12.92
CA ILE A 22 6.19 -4.26 -12.80
C ILE A 22 5.38 -4.73 -14.00
N ASP A 23 4.22 -5.33 -13.70
CA ASP A 23 3.25 -5.72 -14.72
C ASP A 23 2.86 -4.52 -15.61
N GLN A 24 2.81 -4.76 -16.93
CA GLN A 24 2.56 -3.71 -17.91
C GLN A 24 1.23 -2.98 -17.66
N SER A 25 0.22 -3.64 -17.09
CA SER A 25 -1.07 -3.03 -16.77
C SER A 25 -1.03 -2.10 -15.55
N LEU A 26 0.03 -2.18 -14.73
CA LEU A 26 0.23 -1.39 -13.51
C LEU A 26 1.18 -0.21 -13.72
N ARG A 27 1.98 -0.21 -14.79
CA ARG A 27 2.91 0.88 -15.11
C ARG A 27 2.19 2.23 -15.20
N GLY A 28 2.72 3.23 -14.51
CA GLY A 28 2.15 4.58 -14.44
C GLY A 28 0.89 4.71 -13.59
N LYS A 29 0.41 3.64 -12.95
CA LYS A 29 -0.75 3.66 -12.05
C LYS A 29 -0.36 3.61 -10.57
N ILE A 30 0.87 3.21 -10.27
CA ILE A 30 1.39 3.11 -8.90
C ILE A 30 2.26 4.34 -8.62
N SER A 31 2.08 4.96 -7.46
CA SER A 31 2.96 6.04 -7.00
C SER A 31 4.35 5.49 -6.66
N ALA A 32 5.39 6.29 -6.90
CA ALA A 32 6.76 5.87 -6.60
C ALA A 32 6.93 5.49 -5.12
N ASP A 33 6.32 6.25 -4.21
CA ASP A 33 6.38 5.99 -2.77
C ASP A 33 5.69 4.68 -2.37
N CYS A 34 4.51 4.40 -2.95
CA CYS A 34 3.83 3.12 -2.73
C CYS A 34 4.67 1.96 -3.26
N LEU A 35 5.21 2.08 -4.47
CA LEU A 35 6.01 1.03 -5.10
C LEU A 35 7.27 0.73 -4.28
N ASN A 36 7.97 1.77 -3.82
CA ASN A 36 9.16 1.62 -2.98
C ASN A 36 8.82 0.91 -1.67
N LYS A 37 7.80 1.40 -0.94
CA LYS A 37 7.38 0.77 0.31
C LYS A 37 6.94 -0.68 0.10
N PHE A 38 6.16 -0.97 -0.93
CA PHE A 38 5.74 -2.34 -1.23
C PHE A 38 6.94 -3.25 -1.53
N THR A 39 7.92 -2.75 -2.26
CA THR A 39 9.13 -3.50 -2.58
C THR A 39 9.96 -3.79 -1.33
N GLU A 40 10.12 -2.83 -0.42
CA GLU A 40 10.80 -3.04 0.87
C GLU A 40 10.17 -4.20 1.64
N VAL A 41 8.83 -4.22 1.74
CA VAL A 41 8.07 -5.30 2.40
C VAL A 41 8.31 -6.65 1.73
N ALA A 42 8.27 -6.68 0.39
CA ALA A 42 8.51 -7.92 -0.34
C ALA A 42 9.92 -8.46 -0.12
N ILE A 43 10.93 -7.58 -0.10
CA ILE A 43 12.34 -7.94 0.11
C ILE A 43 12.56 -8.45 1.54
N SER A 44 11.99 -7.80 2.56
CA SER A 44 12.10 -8.27 3.94
C SER A 44 11.46 -9.66 4.11
N CYS A 45 10.31 -9.90 3.48
CA CYS A 45 9.64 -11.22 3.52
C CYS A 45 10.48 -12.33 2.88
N MET A 46 11.26 -11.99 1.85
CA MET A 46 12.11 -12.93 1.10
C MET A 46 13.55 -13.00 1.64
N HIS A 47 13.83 -12.44 2.81
CA HIS A 47 15.16 -12.50 3.39
C HIS A 47 15.61 -13.97 3.61
N ASP A 48 16.87 -14.26 3.34
CA ASP A 48 17.39 -15.64 3.40
C ASP A 48 17.51 -16.10 4.85
N ASP A 49 17.91 -15.20 5.75
CA ASP A 49 17.79 -15.39 7.20
C ASP A 49 16.33 -15.20 7.64
N GLY A 50 15.77 -16.23 8.26
CA GLY A 50 14.41 -16.23 8.77
C GLY A 50 14.18 -15.28 9.95
N THR A 51 15.22 -14.92 10.71
CA THR A 51 15.07 -13.97 11.84
C THR A 51 14.95 -12.51 11.37
N GLU A 52 15.43 -12.22 10.16
CA GLU A 52 15.34 -10.90 9.53
C GLU A 52 14.05 -10.73 8.72
N ARG A 53 13.25 -11.79 8.56
CA ARG A 53 11.95 -11.69 7.89
C ARG A 53 10.97 -10.92 8.77
N SER A 54 10.30 -9.93 8.19
CA SER A 54 9.24 -9.20 8.89
C SER A 54 8.18 -10.15 9.44
N SER A 55 7.72 -9.88 10.66
CA SER A 55 6.59 -10.61 11.23
C SER A 55 5.32 -10.31 10.44
N MET A 56 4.35 -11.23 10.43
CA MET A 56 3.09 -11.01 9.70
C MET A 56 2.34 -9.76 10.19
N ASN A 57 2.49 -9.40 11.48
CA ASN A 57 1.90 -8.17 12.03
C ASN A 57 2.54 -6.91 11.42
N ASP A 58 3.86 -6.93 11.24
CA ASP A 58 4.58 -5.79 10.67
C ASP A 58 4.33 -5.69 9.17
N VAL A 59 4.28 -6.83 8.46
CA VAL A 59 3.88 -6.89 7.04
C VAL A 59 2.52 -6.22 6.83
N VAL A 60 1.51 -6.53 7.64
CA VAL A 60 0.18 -5.91 7.50
C VAL A 60 0.24 -4.40 7.70
N LYS A 61 0.93 -3.92 8.75
CA LYS A 61 1.08 -2.47 9.00
C LYS A 61 1.81 -1.75 7.87
N GLU A 62 2.86 -2.36 7.33
CA GLU A 62 3.63 -1.77 6.24
C GLU A 62 2.85 -1.75 4.92
N LEU A 63 2.00 -2.76 4.68
CA LEU A 63 1.08 -2.77 3.55
C LEU A 63 -0.05 -1.73 3.69
N GLU A 64 -0.57 -1.53 4.91
CA GLU A 64 -1.49 -0.43 5.20
C GLU A 64 -0.83 0.93 4.89
N LEU A 65 0.44 1.10 5.25
CA LEU A 65 1.20 2.30 4.91
C LEU A 65 1.40 2.45 3.40
N ALA A 66 1.77 1.39 2.68
CA ALA A 66 1.91 1.41 1.22
C ALA A 66 0.60 1.86 0.55
N LEU A 67 -0.54 1.33 1.01
CA LEU A 67 -1.86 1.72 0.53
C LEU A 67 -2.14 3.21 0.78
N LEU A 68 -1.79 3.74 1.95
CA LEU A 68 -1.95 5.15 2.26
C LEU A 68 -1.11 6.04 1.33
N LEU A 69 0.11 5.63 0.99
CA LEU A 69 0.99 6.33 0.05
C LEU A 69 0.43 6.33 -1.39
N GLN A 70 -0.26 5.27 -1.79
CA GLN A 70 -0.96 5.25 -3.07
C GLN A 70 -2.17 6.20 -3.06
N GLN A 71 -2.99 6.15 -2.01
CA GLN A 71 -4.20 6.96 -1.90
C GLN A 71 -3.91 8.45 -1.78
N SER A 72 -2.82 8.84 -1.09
CA SER A 72 -2.41 10.25 -1.01
C SER A 72 -1.98 10.79 -2.37
N ALA A 73 -1.25 9.99 -3.15
CA ALA A 73 -0.85 10.34 -4.51
C ALA A 73 -2.06 10.46 -5.45
N GLU A 74 -3.04 9.56 -5.35
CA GLU A 74 -4.28 9.61 -6.13
C GLU A 74 -5.22 10.74 -5.68
N GLY A 75 -5.30 11.00 -4.38
CA GLY A 75 -6.11 12.07 -3.79
C GLY A 75 -5.66 13.47 -4.23
N ASN A 76 -4.38 13.64 -4.57
CA ASN A 76 -3.85 14.85 -5.18
C ASN A 76 -4.29 15.08 -6.65
N THR A 77 -4.98 14.11 -7.28
CA THR A 77 -5.41 14.19 -8.68
C THR A 77 -6.93 14.39 -8.88
N LYS A 78 -7.71 14.51 -7.80
CA LYS A 78 -9.16 14.76 -7.88
C LYS A 78 -9.58 16.00 -7.11
N CYS A 79 -9.23 17.16 -7.66
CA CYS A 79 -10.09 18.33 -7.62
C CYS A 79 -10.83 18.43 -8.96
N THR A 80 -11.86 17.61 -9.15
CA THR A 80 -12.92 17.92 -10.12
C THR A 80 -14.24 17.84 -9.37
N ASP A 81 -14.82 19.02 -9.17
CA ASP A 81 -16.14 19.32 -8.64
C ASP A 81 -17.17 18.20 -8.76
N ARG A 82 -17.82 17.90 -7.63
CA ARG A 82 -19.28 17.76 -7.58
C ARG A 82 -19.77 18.15 -6.18
N ASN A 83 -20.34 19.35 -6.12
CA ASN A 83 -21.16 19.85 -5.02
C ASN A 83 -22.13 18.80 -4.48
N VAL A 84 -22.05 18.51 -3.18
CA VAL A 84 -23.23 18.36 -2.33
C VAL A 84 -22.94 19.13 -1.05
N GLU A 85 -23.54 20.31 -0.96
CA GLU A 85 -23.66 21.11 0.26
C GLU A 85 -24.45 20.30 1.29
N THR A 86 -23.87 20.04 2.46
CA THR A 86 -24.61 20.23 3.72
C THR A 86 -23.59 20.57 4.81
N GLU A 87 -23.62 21.85 5.16
CA GLU A 87 -23.00 22.55 6.28
C GLU A 87 -23.07 21.75 7.60
N THR A 88 -21.93 21.60 8.30
CA THR A 88 -21.83 21.89 9.74
C THR A 88 -20.38 22.23 10.07
N SER A 89 -20.19 23.47 10.53
CA SER A 89 -19.00 24.12 11.10
C SER A 89 -18.27 23.28 12.17
N SER A 90 -17.02 23.46 12.56
CA SER A 90 -16.03 24.53 12.36
C SER A 90 -14.62 23.94 12.55
N SER A 91 -13.63 24.68 12.06
CA SER A 91 -12.18 24.59 12.28
C SER A 91 -11.71 23.90 13.56
N ASP A 92 -10.73 23.00 13.40
CA ASP A 92 -9.39 23.21 13.97
C ASP A 92 -8.34 22.38 13.23
N HIS A 93 -7.22 23.03 12.93
CA HIS A 93 -6.07 22.42 12.29
C HIS A 93 -5.40 21.44 13.25
N SER A 94 -5.58 20.15 13.00
CA SER A 94 -4.66 19.10 13.44
C SER A 94 -4.77 17.95 12.45
N CYS A 95 -3.68 17.65 11.74
CA CYS A 95 -3.60 16.52 10.83
C CYS A 95 -3.62 15.21 11.65
N ALA A 96 -4.82 14.79 12.03
CA ALA A 96 -5.09 13.53 12.70
C ALA A 96 -5.50 12.49 11.66
N THR A 97 -4.53 11.93 10.94
CA THR A 97 -4.73 10.82 9.98
C THR A 97 -5.14 9.50 10.64
N ASN A 98 -5.28 9.45 11.96
CA ASN A 98 -5.63 8.26 12.72
C ASN A 98 -7.12 7.85 12.65
N ASN A 99 -8.05 8.76 12.36
CA ASN A 99 -9.48 8.39 12.34
C ASN A 99 -9.93 7.78 11.00
N SER A 100 -9.33 8.22 9.89
CA SER A 100 -9.64 7.69 8.55
C SER A 100 -9.12 6.25 8.39
N VAL A 101 -7.91 5.96 8.90
CA VAL A 101 -7.32 4.61 8.90
C VAL A 101 -8.17 3.62 9.71
N LYS A 102 -8.64 4.02 10.90
CA LYS A 102 -9.51 3.17 11.74
C LYS A 102 -10.83 2.80 11.04
N CYS A 103 -11.45 3.75 10.35
CA CYS A 103 -12.68 3.51 9.60
C CYS A 103 -12.47 2.56 8.40
N ILE A 104 -11.30 2.62 7.76
CA ILE A 104 -10.96 1.76 6.61
C ILE A 104 -10.67 0.33 7.07
N SER A 105 -9.85 0.13 8.11
CA SER A 105 -9.58 -1.21 8.64
C SER A 105 -10.88 -1.90 9.08
N ALA A 106 -11.80 -1.19 9.75
CA ALA A 106 -13.11 -1.73 10.12
C ALA A 106 -13.96 -2.17 8.90
N THR A 107 -13.88 -1.44 7.78
CA THR A 107 -14.64 -1.74 6.56
C THR A 107 -14.05 -2.90 5.76
N ILE A 108 -12.73 -3.07 5.74
CA ILE A 108 -12.07 -4.18 5.03
C ILE A 108 -12.26 -5.50 5.78
N PHE A 109 -12.02 -5.50 7.09
CA PHE A 109 -12.16 -6.71 7.90
C PHE A 109 -13.62 -7.18 8.06
N SER A 110 -14.60 -6.26 8.06
CA SER A 110 -16.01 -6.63 8.08
C SER A 110 -16.47 -7.37 6.82
N LYS A 111 -15.87 -7.09 5.65
CA LYS A 111 -16.16 -7.85 4.41
C LYS A 111 -15.59 -9.27 4.42
N ILE A 112 -14.51 -9.49 5.15
CA ILE A 112 -13.85 -10.80 5.27
C ILE A 112 -14.60 -11.70 6.28
N ASN A 113 -15.19 -11.11 7.33
CA ASN A 113 -15.91 -11.85 8.36
C ASN A 113 -17.43 -12.03 8.09
N ASN A 114 -17.85 -12.16 6.82
CA ASN A 114 -19.26 -12.47 6.52
C ASN A 114 -19.51 -13.98 6.67
N PRO A 115 -20.26 -14.45 7.69
CA PRO A 115 -20.46 -15.87 7.94
C PRO A 115 -21.46 -16.54 6.96
N SER A 116 -22.01 -15.80 5.98
CA SER A 116 -23.02 -16.33 5.05
C SER A 116 -22.46 -17.02 3.80
N GLY A 117 -21.15 -17.25 3.71
CA GLY A 117 -20.57 -18.14 2.70
C GLY A 117 -20.65 -19.61 3.14
N ARG A 118 -21.79 -20.26 2.89
CA ARG A 118 -22.01 -21.70 3.07
C ARG A 118 -21.83 -22.44 1.74
#